data_AF-A0A7J4KLZ7-F1
#
_entry.id   AF-A0A7J4KLZ7-F1
#
_cell.length_a   1.000
_cell.length_b   1.000
_cell.length_c   1.000
_cell.angle_alpha   90.00
_cell.angle_beta   90.00
_cell.angle_gamma   90.00
#
_symmetry.space_group_name_H-M   'P 1'
#
loop_
_entity.id
_entity.type
_entity.pdbx_description
1 polymer ?
#
loop_
_entity_poly.entity_id
_entity_poly.type
_entity_poly.pdbx_seq_one_letter_code
_entity_poly.pdbx_strand_id
1 'polypeptide(L)'
;MRLYAFAATALVLLSQAYAACPTPGDASYEAVCTIDNFNCSSGDALSFITIAFMLVTSAIALTFMYSKLREDAAAGIWAKDEAYNLLISVLLFVGILAFFSGSCQIAESYSGMDPFDASQNYLRTLTQANGVNILRDLTYGSINNQLDATYYLYIGFTPFFGNGVAGRANMRAHSALKEFLMDLYIPMLASLNAQLYILQGIQWVASSILLPFAFVMRLVPPTREFGNMLIALFFGLYIVVPTMYAMSGKVFLEITDETQPWDCVACNDIFHSYGLDSEMGKGTTFYRIGSTIPQAVFLPNLVIIVTVTCVMSLSKALRAIAV
;
A
#
# COMPACT_ATOMS: atom_id res chain seq x y z
N MET A 1 25.69 -28.60 16.49
CA MET A 1 25.08 -29.07 15.23
C MET A 1 23.70 -29.71 15.38
N ARG A 2 23.41 -30.56 16.38
CA ARG A 2 22.09 -31.22 16.49
C ARG A 2 20.89 -30.29 16.76
N LEU A 3 21.10 -29.13 17.37
CA LEU A 3 20.05 -28.12 17.59
C LEU A 3 19.55 -27.46 16.29
N TYR A 4 20.41 -27.32 15.29
CA TYR A 4 20.06 -26.72 14.00
C TYR A 4 19.15 -27.64 13.16
N ALA A 5 19.32 -28.96 13.28
CA ALA A 5 18.47 -29.93 12.59
C ALA A 5 17.03 -29.91 13.13
N PHE A 6 16.87 -29.73 14.45
CA PHE A 6 15.55 -29.65 15.09
C PHE A 6 14.85 -28.32 14.80
N ALA A 7 15.61 -27.22 14.76
CA ALA A 7 15.07 -25.92 14.34
C ALA A 7 14.63 -25.96 12.87
N ALA A 8 15.41 -26.59 11.98
CA ALA A 8 15.09 -26.69 10.56
C ALA A 8 13.84 -27.56 10.31
N THR A 9 13.67 -28.69 10.99
CA THR A 9 12.47 -29.52 10.84
C THR A 9 11.22 -28.85 11.43
N ALA A 10 11.34 -28.13 12.54
CA ALA A 10 10.25 -27.32 13.08
C ALA A 10 9.84 -26.20 12.11
N LEU A 11 10.79 -25.55 11.44
CA LEU A 11 10.54 -24.49 10.47
C LEU A 11 9.87 -25.01 9.19
N VAL A 12 10.22 -26.23 8.76
CA VAL A 12 9.57 -26.91 7.61
C VAL A 12 8.17 -27.40 7.95
N LEU A 13 7.93 -27.89 9.17
CA LEU A 13 6.58 -28.26 9.60
C LEU A 13 5.68 -27.04 9.80
N LEU A 14 6.26 -25.93 10.29
CA LEU A 14 5.57 -24.65 10.37
C LEU A 14 5.20 -24.13 8.98
N SER A 15 6.11 -24.18 7.99
CA SER A 15 5.83 -23.68 6.64
C SER A 15 4.73 -24.44 5.91
N GLN A 16 4.59 -25.75 6.14
CA GLN A 16 3.49 -26.53 5.54
C GLN A 16 2.13 -26.26 6.18
N ALA A 17 2.09 -25.81 7.43
CA ALA A 17 0.85 -25.47 8.10
C ALA A 17 0.26 -24.10 7.65
N TYR A 18 1.10 -23.20 7.10
CA TYR A 18 0.64 -21.91 6.56
C TYR A 18 -0.14 -22.00 5.24
N ALA A 19 -0.08 -23.13 4.53
CA ALA A 19 -0.75 -23.28 3.24
C ALA A 19 -2.29 -23.39 3.34
N ALA A 20 -2.86 -23.43 4.55
CA ALA A 20 -4.26 -23.76 4.79
C ALA A 20 -5.15 -22.59 5.29
N CYS A 21 -4.65 -21.35 5.33
CA CYS A 21 -5.51 -20.22 5.73
C CYS A 21 -6.54 -19.88 4.62
N PRO A 22 -7.84 -19.81 4.93
CA PRO A 22 -8.85 -19.36 3.98
C PRO A 22 -8.59 -17.90 3.59
N THR A 23 -8.99 -17.57 2.37
CA THR A 23 -8.96 -16.20 1.83
C THR A 23 -9.78 -15.27 2.74
N PRO A 24 -9.24 -14.11 3.15
CA PRO A 24 -9.94 -13.19 4.04
C PRO A 24 -11.17 -12.63 3.31
N GLY A 25 -12.36 -13.10 3.70
CA GLY A 25 -13.63 -12.47 3.37
C GLY A 25 -14.10 -11.66 4.58
N ASP A 26 -14.24 -10.35 4.38
CA ASP A 26 -15.01 -9.41 5.20
C ASP A 26 -14.63 -9.19 6.69
N ALA A 27 -13.39 -9.48 7.09
CA ALA A 27 -12.94 -9.09 8.43
C ALA A 27 -12.71 -7.57 8.50
N SER A 28 -13.53 -6.85 9.26
CA SER A 28 -13.39 -5.40 9.51
C SER A 28 -12.01 -5.06 10.07
N TYR A 29 -11.44 -3.89 9.70
CA TYR A 29 -10.16 -3.39 10.20
C TYR A 29 -9.96 -3.54 11.71
N GLU A 30 -11.00 -3.15 12.46
CA GLU A 30 -11.01 -3.20 13.91
C GLU A 30 -10.80 -4.64 14.39
N ALA A 31 -11.44 -5.61 13.74
CA ALA A 31 -11.24 -7.01 14.03
C ALA A 31 -9.77 -7.43 13.84
N VAL A 32 -9.06 -6.94 12.80
CA VAL A 32 -7.65 -7.30 12.54
C VAL A 32 -6.72 -6.68 13.58
N CYS A 33 -7.10 -5.51 14.10
CA CYS A 33 -6.37 -4.82 15.16
C CYS A 33 -6.69 -5.34 16.57
N THR A 34 -7.74 -6.13 16.71
CA THR A 34 -8.07 -6.86 17.95
C THR A 34 -7.49 -8.28 17.95
N ILE A 35 -7.27 -8.81 19.14
CA ILE A 35 -6.71 -10.16 19.35
C ILE A 35 -7.61 -11.24 18.73
N ASP A 36 -8.89 -10.95 18.53
CA ASP A 36 -9.90 -11.90 18.07
C ASP A 36 -9.65 -12.42 16.65
N ASN A 37 -9.00 -11.65 15.76
CA ASN A 37 -8.63 -12.14 14.42
C ASN A 37 -7.44 -13.09 14.39
N PHE A 38 -6.73 -13.29 15.51
CA PHE A 38 -5.79 -14.41 15.59
C PHE A 38 -6.49 -15.77 15.73
N ASN A 39 -7.79 -15.79 16.06
CA ASN A 39 -8.66 -16.96 16.00
C ASN A 39 -9.31 -17.05 14.60
N CYS A 40 -8.50 -17.27 13.57
CA CYS A 40 -9.05 -17.70 12.28
C CYS A 40 -9.69 -19.09 12.46
N SER A 41 -10.97 -19.20 12.10
CA SER A 41 -11.88 -20.35 12.20
C SER A 41 -11.36 -21.74 11.75
N SER A 42 -10.16 -21.86 11.19
CA SER A 42 -9.61 -23.14 10.73
C SER A 42 -8.11 -23.35 11.05
N GLY A 43 -7.48 -22.48 11.82
CA GLY A 43 -6.07 -22.62 12.21
C GLY A 43 -5.60 -21.40 12.99
N ASP A 44 -5.76 -21.44 14.30
CA ASP A 44 -5.48 -20.29 15.17
C ASP A 44 -4.01 -19.87 15.00
N ALA A 45 -3.75 -18.65 14.55
CA ALA A 45 -2.41 -18.06 14.62
C ALA A 45 -1.90 -18.10 16.08
N LEU A 46 -2.82 -17.98 17.04
CA LEU A 46 -2.56 -18.24 18.46
C LEU A 46 -2.09 -19.67 18.73
N SER A 47 -2.63 -20.69 18.07
CA SER A 47 -2.15 -22.07 18.23
C SER A 47 -0.68 -22.19 17.80
N PHE A 48 -0.27 -21.54 16.72
CA PHE A 48 1.13 -21.56 16.29
C PHE A 48 2.06 -20.84 17.26
N ILE A 49 1.65 -19.66 17.72
CA ILE A 49 2.42 -18.88 18.70
C ILE A 49 2.54 -19.66 20.01
N THR A 50 1.45 -20.26 20.49
CA THR A 50 1.44 -21.05 21.73
C THR A 50 2.28 -22.32 21.60
N ILE A 51 2.19 -23.06 20.49
CA ILE A 51 3.05 -24.23 20.23
C ILE A 51 4.53 -23.81 20.22
N ALA A 52 4.87 -22.73 19.53
CA ALA A 52 6.24 -22.23 19.49
C ALA A 52 6.73 -21.83 20.89
N PHE A 53 5.87 -21.18 21.69
CA PHE A 53 6.18 -20.82 23.07
C PHE A 53 6.37 -22.05 23.97
N MET A 54 5.50 -23.07 23.86
CA MET A 54 5.65 -24.33 24.59
C MET A 54 6.94 -25.05 24.21
N LEU A 55 7.30 -25.06 22.93
CA LEU A 55 8.52 -25.70 22.46
C LEU A 55 9.77 -25.00 23.02
N VAL A 56 9.83 -23.67 22.94
CA VAL A 56 10.97 -22.92 23.48
C VAL A 56 11.07 -23.02 24.99
N THR A 57 9.96 -22.89 25.72
CA THR A 57 9.95 -23.07 27.19
C THR A 57 10.36 -24.48 27.58
N SER A 58 9.94 -25.51 26.85
CA SER A 58 10.40 -26.89 27.07
C SER A 58 11.90 -27.06 26.83
N ALA A 59 12.46 -26.41 25.80
CA ALA A 59 13.89 -26.46 25.51
C ALA A 59 14.71 -25.76 26.61
N ILE A 60 14.23 -24.64 27.15
CA ILE A 60 14.84 -23.95 28.28
C ILE A 60 14.78 -24.82 29.55
N ALA A 61 13.64 -25.47 29.82
CA ALA A 61 13.50 -26.36 30.97
C ALA A 61 14.44 -27.57 30.87
N LEU A 62 14.54 -28.20 29.69
CA LEU A 62 15.43 -29.35 29.45
C LEU A 62 16.90 -28.97 29.57
N THR A 63 17.31 -27.81 29.03
CA THR A 63 18.68 -27.31 29.16
C THR A 63 19.03 -26.96 30.60
N PHE A 64 18.07 -26.43 31.37
CA PHE A 64 18.24 -26.21 32.79
C PHE A 64 18.43 -27.52 33.57
N MET A 65 17.58 -28.53 33.35
CA MET A 65 17.75 -29.86 33.96
C MET A 65 19.07 -30.52 33.57
N TYR A 66 19.47 -30.40 32.30
CA TYR A 66 20.74 -30.91 31.80
C TYR A 66 21.94 -30.23 32.47
N SER A 67 21.88 -28.92 32.69
CA SER A 67 22.93 -28.18 33.42
C SER A 67 23.12 -28.70 34.85
N LYS A 68 22.02 -29.07 35.52
CA LYS A 68 22.05 -29.64 36.87
C LYS A 68 22.55 -31.08 36.90
N LEU A 69 22.26 -31.87 35.87
CA LEU A 69 22.73 -33.25 35.77
C LEU A 69 24.24 -33.35 35.51
N ARG A 70 24.81 -32.44 34.73
CA ARG A 70 26.24 -32.46 34.35
C ARG A 70 27.13 -31.50 35.13
N GLU A 71 26.54 -30.73 36.06
CA GLU A 71 27.24 -29.65 36.78
C GLU A 71 27.92 -28.64 35.83
N ASP A 72 27.37 -28.46 34.62
CA ASP A 72 27.92 -27.54 33.63
C ASP A 72 27.39 -26.12 33.87
N ALA A 73 28.25 -25.27 34.42
CA ALA A 73 27.93 -23.88 34.73
C ALA A 73 27.55 -23.07 33.47
N ALA A 74 28.12 -23.37 32.30
CA ALA A 74 27.87 -22.62 31.08
C ALA A 74 26.43 -22.81 30.59
N ALA A 75 25.93 -24.05 30.61
CA ALA A 75 24.55 -24.35 30.24
C ALA A 75 23.53 -23.69 31.19
N GLY A 76 23.86 -23.61 32.47
CA GLY A 76 23.01 -22.94 33.47
C GLY A 76 22.92 -21.43 33.29
N ILE A 77 24.03 -20.77 32.90
CA ILE A 77 24.05 -19.34 32.59
C ILE A 77 23.22 -19.07 31.33
N TRP A 78 23.42 -19.88 30.29
CA TRP A 78 22.66 -19.77 29.04
C TRP A 78 21.14 -19.91 29.25
N ALA A 79 20.70 -20.91 30.01
CA ALA A 79 19.27 -21.13 30.26
C ALA A 79 18.62 -19.97 31.04
N LYS A 80 19.35 -19.34 31.97
CA LYS A 80 18.86 -18.17 32.72
C LYS A 80 18.75 -16.93 31.83
N ASP A 81 19.75 -16.69 30.99
CA ASP A 81 19.77 -15.58 30.04
C ASP A 81 18.61 -15.72 29.04
N GLU A 82 18.40 -16.93 28.51
CA GLU A 82 17.32 -17.18 27.56
C GLU A 82 15.93 -17.08 28.21
N ALA A 83 15.76 -17.51 29.46
CA ALA A 83 14.51 -17.34 30.20
C ALA A 83 14.16 -15.85 30.41
N TYR A 84 15.15 -15.01 30.71
CA TYR A 84 14.95 -13.56 30.86
C TYR A 84 14.57 -12.91 29.52
N ASN A 85 15.25 -13.30 28.44
CA ASN A 85 14.92 -12.84 27.08
C ASN A 85 13.52 -13.25 26.62
N LEU A 86 13.06 -14.43 27.00
CA LEU A 86 11.71 -14.91 26.73
C LEU A 86 10.67 -14.07 27.48
N LEU A 87 10.91 -13.75 28.76
CA LEU A 87 10.04 -12.88 29.55
C LEU A 87 9.93 -11.48 28.93
N ILE A 88 11.06 -10.88 28.54
CA ILE A 88 11.07 -9.58 27.84
C ILE A 88 10.29 -9.66 26.53
N SER A 89 10.43 -10.76 25.77
CA SER A 89 9.73 -10.92 24.50
C SER A 89 8.21 -11.02 24.68
N VAL A 90 7.73 -11.63 25.76
CA VAL A 90 6.29 -11.66 26.12
C VAL A 90 5.80 -10.26 26.50
N LEU A 91 6.56 -9.53 27.33
CA LEU A 91 6.20 -8.16 27.70
C LEU A 91 6.14 -7.26 26.46
N LEU A 92 7.14 -7.39 25.58
CA LEU A 92 7.20 -6.65 24.33
C LEU A 92 6.01 -7.01 23.43
N PHE A 93 5.66 -8.29 23.31
CA PHE A 93 4.49 -8.74 22.57
C PHE A 93 3.20 -8.05 23.05
N VAL A 94 2.95 -8.03 24.36
CA VAL A 94 1.79 -7.35 24.94
C VAL A 94 1.82 -5.85 24.68
N GLY A 95 2.99 -5.20 24.84
CA GLY A 95 3.16 -3.77 24.57
C GLY A 95 2.94 -3.41 23.10
N ILE A 96 3.41 -4.26 22.19
CA ILE A 96 3.19 -4.13 20.75
C ILE A 96 1.71 -4.27 20.42
N LEU A 97 1.02 -5.28 20.95
CA LEU A 97 -0.42 -5.46 20.71
C LEU A 97 -1.23 -4.25 21.18
N ALA A 98 -0.92 -3.72 22.38
CA ALA A 98 -1.55 -2.50 22.88
C ALA A 98 -1.28 -1.30 21.98
N PHE A 99 -0.03 -1.17 21.49
CA PHE A 99 0.35 -0.12 20.55
C PHE A 99 -0.35 -0.25 19.19
N PHE A 100 -0.50 -1.47 18.66
CA PHE A 100 -1.22 -1.75 17.41
C PHE A 100 -2.70 -1.38 17.53
N SER A 101 -3.36 -1.84 18.60
CA SER A 101 -4.75 -1.50 18.90
C SER A 101 -4.95 0.02 18.96
N GLY A 102 -4.11 0.73 19.73
CA GLY A 102 -4.18 2.19 19.83
C GLY A 102 -3.91 2.90 18.50
N SER A 103 -2.95 2.41 17.72
CA SER A 103 -2.62 2.99 16.41
C SER A 103 -3.76 2.82 15.41
N CYS A 104 -4.46 1.68 15.42
CA CYS A 104 -5.61 1.45 14.56
C CYS A 104 -6.80 2.34 14.91
N GLN A 105 -7.08 2.55 16.20
CA GLN A 105 -8.14 3.47 16.62
C GLN A 105 -7.86 4.91 16.18
N ILE A 106 -6.60 5.35 16.31
CA ILE A 106 -6.19 6.67 15.81
C ILE A 106 -6.37 6.73 14.29
N ALA A 107 -5.86 5.72 13.57
CA ALA A 107 -5.97 5.63 12.12
C ALA A 107 -7.43 5.74 11.65
N GLU A 108 -8.32 4.92 12.22
CA GLU A 108 -9.74 4.91 11.91
C GLU A 108 -10.44 6.22 12.29
N SER A 109 -10.08 6.83 13.41
CA SER A 109 -10.63 8.16 13.79
C SER A 109 -10.28 9.23 12.76
N TYR A 110 -9.08 9.16 12.16
CA TYR A 110 -8.66 10.09 11.12
C TYR A 110 -9.29 9.78 9.76
N SER A 111 -9.39 8.51 9.35
CA SER A 111 -10.00 8.11 8.07
C SER A 111 -11.52 8.08 8.10
N GLY A 112 -12.15 7.96 9.28
CA GLY A 112 -13.60 7.79 9.46
C GLY A 112 -14.15 6.42 9.05
N MET A 113 -13.29 5.51 8.60
CA MET A 113 -13.57 4.13 8.21
C MET A 113 -12.25 3.34 8.18
N ASP A 114 -12.26 2.05 7.84
CA ASP A 114 -11.03 1.27 7.62
C ASP A 114 -10.04 2.03 6.70
N PRO A 115 -8.81 2.31 7.16
CA PRO A 115 -7.77 2.95 6.34
C PRO A 115 -7.48 2.23 5.01
N PHE A 116 -7.57 0.90 4.95
CA PHE A 116 -7.44 0.14 3.70
C PHE A 116 -8.62 0.40 2.76
N ASP A 117 -9.85 0.41 3.26
CA ASP A 117 -11.01 0.73 2.43
C ASP A 117 -11.00 2.19 1.99
N ALA A 118 -10.65 3.11 2.88
CA ALA A 118 -10.52 4.54 2.57
C ALA A 118 -9.47 4.76 1.47
N SER A 119 -8.29 4.14 1.58
CA SER A 119 -7.23 4.25 0.58
C SER A 119 -7.60 3.57 -0.75
N GLN A 120 -8.24 2.40 -0.73
CA GLN A 120 -8.72 1.73 -1.94
C GLN A 120 -9.83 2.53 -2.63
N ASN A 121 -10.80 3.04 -1.87
CA ASN A 121 -11.88 3.88 -2.41
C ASN A 121 -11.34 5.17 -3.00
N TYR A 122 -10.36 5.79 -2.35
CA TYR A 122 -9.65 6.95 -2.88
C TYR A 122 -8.99 6.64 -4.24
N LEU A 123 -8.16 5.59 -4.32
CA LEU A 123 -7.47 5.23 -5.57
C LEU A 123 -8.42 4.76 -6.67
N ARG A 124 -9.52 4.07 -6.32
CA ARG A 124 -10.58 3.69 -7.27
C ARG A 124 -11.29 4.91 -7.81
N THR A 125 -11.64 5.87 -6.95
CA THR A 125 -12.26 7.13 -7.35
C THR A 125 -11.34 7.91 -8.28
N LEU A 126 -10.05 8.01 -7.94
CA LEU A 126 -9.08 8.69 -8.79
C LEU A 126 -8.92 7.99 -10.16
N THR A 127 -8.84 6.67 -10.18
CA THR A 127 -8.71 5.88 -11.42
C THR A 127 -9.97 5.89 -12.28
N GLN A 128 -11.16 5.79 -11.68
CA GLN A 128 -12.42 5.73 -12.42
C GLN A 128 -12.92 7.12 -12.82
N ALA A 129 -13.02 8.04 -11.86
CA ALA A 129 -13.58 9.37 -12.09
C ALA A 129 -12.62 10.27 -12.87
N ASN A 130 -11.33 10.26 -12.53
CA ASN A 130 -10.33 11.09 -13.20
C ASN A 130 -9.55 10.31 -14.26
N GLY A 131 -9.41 8.99 -14.16
CA GLY A 131 -8.62 8.23 -15.12
C GLY A 131 -9.36 7.84 -16.39
N VAL A 132 -10.16 6.78 -16.28
CA VAL A 132 -10.79 6.13 -17.45
C VAL A 132 -11.73 7.08 -18.18
N ASN A 133 -12.51 7.89 -17.46
CA ASN A 133 -13.44 8.84 -18.09
C ASN A 133 -12.70 9.92 -18.88
N ILE A 134 -11.62 10.49 -18.34
CA ILE A 134 -10.83 11.50 -19.07
C ILE A 134 -10.14 10.89 -20.28
N LEU A 135 -9.55 9.70 -20.13
CA LEU A 135 -8.89 9.02 -21.24
C LEU A 135 -9.88 8.74 -22.37
N ARG A 136 -11.11 8.33 -22.02
CA ARG A 136 -12.22 8.14 -22.96
C ARG A 136 -12.56 9.45 -23.68
N ASP A 137 -12.71 10.54 -22.94
CA ASP A 137 -13.06 11.85 -23.50
C ASP A 137 -11.95 12.42 -24.41
N LEU A 138 -10.68 12.25 -24.02
CA LEU A 138 -9.53 12.60 -24.85
C LEU A 138 -9.48 11.76 -26.13
N THR A 139 -9.79 10.47 -26.04
CA THR A 139 -9.79 9.55 -27.19
C THR A 139 -10.87 9.94 -28.19
N TYR A 140 -12.13 10.02 -27.75
CA TYR A 140 -13.24 10.42 -28.62
C TYR A 140 -13.06 11.86 -29.14
N GLY A 141 -12.56 12.75 -28.29
CA GLY A 141 -12.25 14.13 -28.65
C GLY A 141 -11.11 14.22 -29.68
N SER A 142 -10.13 13.33 -29.66
CA SER A 142 -9.08 13.26 -30.67
C SER A 142 -9.63 12.76 -32.00
N ILE A 143 -10.37 11.65 -31.98
CA ILE A 143 -10.99 11.05 -33.18
C ILE A 143 -11.92 12.06 -33.88
N ASN A 144 -12.79 12.73 -33.13
CA ASN A 144 -13.68 13.74 -33.69
C ASN A 144 -12.91 14.91 -34.30
N ASN A 145 -11.84 15.38 -33.66
CA ASN A 145 -10.98 16.43 -34.20
C ASN A 145 -10.26 15.99 -35.48
N GLN A 146 -9.87 14.71 -35.60
CA GLN A 146 -9.27 14.17 -36.83
C GLN A 146 -10.29 14.12 -37.96
N LEU A 147 -11.51 13.65 -37.68
CA LEU A 147 -12.60 13.62 -38.66
C LEU A 147 -12.94 15.02 -39.14
N ASP A 148 -13.06 16.00 -38.24
CA ASP A 148 -13.30 17.40 -38.60
C ASP A 148 -12.16 17.99 -39.44
N ALA A 149 -10.92 17.60 -39.16
CA ALA A 149 -9.76 18.04 -39.96
C ALA A 149 -9.76 17.49 -41.39
N THR A 150 -10.53 16.44 -41.68
CA THR A 150 -10.68 15.92 -43.06
C THR A 150 -11.56 16.79 -43.95
N TYR A 151 -12.25 17.80 -43.39
CA TYR A 151 -13.07 18.72 -44.17
C TYR A 151 -12.20 19.51 -45.15
N TYR A 152 -12.31 19.14 -46.43
CA TYR A 152 -11.54 19.69 -47.52
C TYR A 152 -12.47 20.11 -48.65
N LEU A 153 -12.37 21.37 -49.06
CA LEU A 153 -13.07 21.88 -50.22
C LEU A 153 -12.13 21.76 -51.42
N TYR A 154 -12.43 20.84 -52.33
CA TYR A 154 -11.74 20.71 -53.61
C TYR A 154 -12.53 21.39 -54.72
N ILE A 155 -11.85 22.21 -55.53
CA ILE A 155 -12.40 22.84 -56.72
C ILE A 155 -11.48 22.48 -57.90
N GLY A 156 -11.97 21.62 -58.80
CA GLY A 156 -11.20 21.16 -59.94
C GLY A 156 -11.82 19.96 -60.65
N PHE A 157 -11.14 19.50 -61.70
CA PHE A 157 -11.49 18.31 -62.46
C PHE A 157 -10.42 17.23 -62.23
N THR A 158 -10.68 16.31 -61.30
CA THR A 158 -9.80 15.17 -61.03
C THR A 158 -9.72 14.24 -62.25
N PRO A 159 -8.53 13.81 -62.71
CA PRO A 159 -7.18 14.00 -62.14
C PRO A 159 -6.36 15.16 -62.73
N PHE A 160 -6.92 15.99 -63.62
CA PHE A 160 -6.13 16.86 -64.49
C PHE A 160 -5.70 18.19 -63.86
N PHE A 161 -6.56 18.82 -63.05
CA PHE A 161 -6.26 20.08 -62.39
C PHE A 161 -7.21 20.34 -61.24
N GLY A 162 -6.72 20.94 -60.17
CA GLY A 162 -7.57 21.47 -59.11
C GLY A 162 -6.78 22.12 -58.00
N ASN A 163 -7.45 23.00 -57.27
CA ASN A 163 -6.99 23.58 -56.03
C ASN A 163 -7.92 23.11 -54.91
N GLY A 164 -7.44 23.08 -53.69
CA GLY A 164 -8.35 22.93 -52.57
C GLY A 164 -7.80 23.51 -51.29
N VAL A 165 -8.74 23.80 -50.40
CA VAL A 165 -8.50 24.47 -49.13
C VAL A 165 -9.06 23.58 -48.03
N ALA A 166 -8.22 23.24 -47.07
CA ALA A 166 -8.66 22.54 -45.86
C ALA A 166 -9.39 23.55 -44.97
N GLY A 167 -10.69 23.33 -44.73
CA GLY A 167 -11.50 24.29 -43.97
C GLY A 167 -11.27 24.25 -42.46
N ARG A 168 -10.75 23.14 -41.92
CA ARG A 168 -10.50 22.94 -40.47
C ARG A 168 -9.13 22.30 -40.18
N ALA A 169 -8.09 22.71 -40.90
CA ALA A 169 -6.75 22.12 -40.75
C ALA A 169 -6.17 22.25 -39.32
N ASN A 170 -6.59 23.27 -38.56
CA ASN A 170 -6.19 23.47 -37.15
C ASN A 170 -6.66 22.35 -36.22
N MET A 171 -7.76 21.65 -36.53
CA MET A 171 -8.26 20.54 -35.70
C MET A 171 -7.28 19.37 -35.65
N ARG A 172 -6.42 19.23 -36.66
CA ARG A 172 -5.31 18.27 -36.64
C ARG A 172 -4.30 18.56 -35.52
N ALA A 173 -3.98 19.84 -35.28
CA ALA A 173 -3.09 20.22 -34.20
C ALA A 173 -3.72 19.95 -32.82
N HIS A 174 -5.03 20.22 -32.67
CA HIS A 174 -5.76 19.91 -31.44
C HIS A 174 -5.84 18.40 -31.15
N SER A 175 -6.04 17.57 -32.18
CA SER A 175 -5.97 16.12 -32.04
C SER A 175 -4.58 15.67 -31.57
N ALA A 176 -3.51 16.15 -32.20
CA ALA A 176 -2.14 15.80 -31.81
C ALA A 176 -1.83 16.15 -30.35
N LEU A 177 -2.38 17.27 -29.85
CA LEU A 177 -2.22 17.64 -28.44
C LEU A 177 -2.99 16.70 -27.50
N LYS A 178 -4.21 16.27 -27.87
CA LYS A 178 -4.96 15.26 -27.09
C LYS A 178 -4.23 13.92 -27.07
N GLU A 179 -3.66 13.50 -28.20
CA GLU A 179 -2.83 12.28 -28.28
C GLU A 179 -1.61 12.36 -27.37
N PHE A 180 -0.89 13.47 -27.40
CA PHE A 180 0.22 13.71 -26.48
C PHE A 180 -0.21 13.62 -25.00
N LEU A 181 -1.37 14.21 -24.64
CA LEU A 181 -1.91 14.10 -23.29
C LEU A 181 -2.26 12.65 -22.92
N MET A 182 -2.83 11.88 -23.84
CA MET A 182 -3.12 10.46 -23.62
C MET A 182 -1.82 9.67 -23.36
N ASP A 183 -0.80 9.88 -24.18
CA ASP A 183 0.51 9.20 -24.04
C ASP A 183 1.18 9.53 -22.69
N LEU A 184 1.05 10.77 -22.22
CA LEU A 184 1.54 11.18 -20.90
C LEU A 184 0.72 10.58 -19.75
N TYR A 185 -0.59 10.43 -19.94
CA TYR A 185 -1.52 10.07 -18.88
C TYR A 185 -1.63 8.56 -18.63
N ILE A 186 -1.48 7.73 -19.67
CA ILE A 186 -1.56 6.26 -19.57
C ILE A 186 -0.59 5.69 -18.51
N PRO A 187 0.71 6.07 -18.46
CA PRO A 187 1.63 5.61 -17.42
C PRO A 187 1.20 6.00 -16.00
N MET A 188 0.55 7.17 -15.85
CA MET A 188 0.06 7.64 -14.55
C MET A 188 -1.09 6.76 -14.06
N LEU A 189 -2.02 6.37 -14.95
CA LEU A 189 -3.09 5.44 -14.62
C LEU A 189 -2.59 4.03 -14.33
N ALA A 190 -1.55 3.58 -15.06
CA ALA A 190 -0.88 2.32 -14.75
C ALA A 190 -0.28 2.35 -13.33
N SER A 191 0.37 3.47 -12.95
CA SER A 191 0.91 3.67 -11.60
C SER A 191 -0.18 3.61 -10.52
N LEU A 192 -1.30 4.30 -10.70
CA LEU A 192 -2.41 4.28 -9.72
C LEU A 192 -3.01 2.89 -9.54
N ASN A 193 -3.19 2.15 -10.64
CA ASN A 193 -3.65 0.76 -10.56
C ASN A 193 -2.61 -0.14 -9.86
N ALA A 194 -1.32 0.06 -10.13
CA ALA A 194 -0.26 -0.67 -9.45
C ALA A 194 -0.27 -0.39 -7.93
N GLN A 195 -0.48 0.86 -7.51
CA GLN A 195 -0.63 1.23 -6.11
C GLN A 195 -1.82 0.54 -5.45
N LEU A 196 -2.95 0.44 -6.14
CA LEU A 196 -4.13 -0.29 -5.66
C LEU A 196 -3.83 -1.78 -5.44
N TYR A 197 -3.18 -2.44 -6.41
CA TYR A 197 -2.79 -3.85 -6.26
C TYR A 197 -1.75 -4.05 -5.16
N ILE A 198 -0.83 -3.10 -4.99
CA ILE A 198 0.15 -3.13 -3.89
C ILE A 198 -0.56 -3.03 -2.55
N LEU A 199 -1.54 -2.14 -2.38
CA LEU A 199 -2.31 -2.03 -1.12
C LEU A 199 -3.07 -3.31 -0.79
N GLN A 200 -3.72 -3.92 -1.78
CA GLN A 200 -4.41 -5.21 -1.61
C GLN A 200 -3.43 -6.33 -1.27
N GLY A 201 -2.28 -6.35 -1.94
CA GLY A 201 -1.19 -7.29 -1.66
C GLY A 201 -0.64 -7.10 -0.24
N ILE A 202 -0.45 -5.87 0.21
CA ILE A 202 0.00 -5.55 1.57
C ILE A 202 -1.01 -6.05 2.59
N GLN A 203 -2.32 -5.78 2.40
CA GLN A 203 -3.36 -6.23 3.32
C GLN A 203 -3.29 -7.74 3.53
N TRP A 204 -3.17 -8.51 2.44
CA TRP A 204 -3.08 -9.96 2.49
C TRP A 204 -1.76 -10.48 3.05
N VAL A 205 -0.61 -9.99 2.56
CA VAL A 205 0.72 -10.47 2.98
C VAL A 205 1.03 -10.10 4.43
N ALA A 206 0.73 -8.87 4.83
CA ALA A 206 1.12 -8.35 6.13
C ALA A 206 0.40 -9.09 7.27
N SER A 207 -0.93 -9.24 7.19
CA SER A 207 -1.72 -9.89 8.24
C SER A 207 -1.50 -11.39 8.28
N SER A 208 -1.50 -12.06 7.12
CA SER A 208 -1.53 -13.52 7.08
C SER A 208 -0.15 -14.17 7.17
N ILE A 209 0.89 -13.52 6.64
CA ILE A 209 2.23 -14.13 6.54
C ILE A 209 3.22 -13.43 7.46
N LEU A 210 3.29 -12.09 7.38
CA LEU A 210 4.40 -11.33 7.95
C LEU A 210 4.39 -11.36 9.48
N LEU A 211 3.24 -11.09 10.10
CA LEU A 211 3.12 -11.04 11.56
C LEU A 211 3.37 -12.40 12.24
N PRO A 212 2.70 -13.51 11.86
CA PRO A 212 2.93 -14.80 12.51
C PRO A 212 4.38 -15.28 12.36
N PHE A 213 4.95 -15.08 11.18
CA PHE A 213 6.35 -15.41 10.91
C PHE A 213 7.31 -14.56 11.74
N ALA A 214 7.01 -13.27 11.92
CA ALA A 214 7.82 -12.38 12.76
C ALA A 214 7.89 -12.87 14.22
N PHE A 215 6.78 -13.36 14.77
CA PHE A 215 6.77 -13.90 16.13
C PHE A 215 7.52 -15.22 16.26
N VAL A 216 7.33 -16.14 15.32
CA VAL A 216 8.10 -17.40 15.29
C VAL A 216 9.60 -17.11 15.22
N MET A 217 10.02 -16.21 14.33
CA MET A 217 11.44 -15.85 14.18
C MET A 217 12.00 -15.15 15.42
N ARG A 218 11.17 -14.43 16.17
CA ARG A 218 11.58 -13.80 17.44
C ARG A 218 11.84 -14.81 18.55
N LEU A 219 11.07 -15.89 18.61
CA LEU A 219 11.19 -16.94 19.62
C LEU A 219 12.48 -17.78 19.48
N VAL A 220 13.05 -17.83 18.28
CA VAL A 220 14.29 -18.57 18.02
C VAL A 220 15.50 -17.65 18.25
N PRO A 221 16.41 -17.96 19.19
CA PRO A 221 17.51 -17.05 19.59
C PRO A 221 18.36 -16.50 18.43
N PRO A 222 18.84 -17.32 17.47
CA PRO A 222 19.67 -16.81 16.37
C PRO A 222 18.92 -15.93 15.35
N THR A 223 17.59 -15.97 15.31
CA THR A 223 16.78 -15.21 14.33
C THR A 223 16.04 -14.03 14.96
N ARG A 224 16.29 -13.74 16.24
CA ARG A 224 15.56 -12.72 16.99
C ARG A 224 15.64 -11.33 16.38
N GLU A 225 16.82 -10.93 15.89
CA GLU A 225 17.01 -9.64 15.20
C GLU A 225 16.17 -9.53 13.92
N PHE A 226 16.03 -10.64 13.18
CA PHE A 226 15.19 -10.69 11.99
C PHE A 226 13.70 -10.61 12.34
N GLY A 227 13.28 -11.26 13.43
CA GLY A 227 11.93 -11.11 13.97
C GLY A 227 11.59 -9.65 14.30
N ASN A 228 12.51 -8.91 14.93
CA ASN A 228 12.33 -7.48 15.20
C ASN A 228 12.15 -6.66 13.91
N MET A 229 12.95 -6.95 12.88
CA MET A 229 12.84 -6.28 11.59
C MET A 229 11.50 -6.57 10.91
N LEU A 230 11.02 -7.81 10.96
CA LEU A 230 9.73 -8.19 10.39
C LEU A 230 8.56 -7.54 11.13
N ILE A 231 8.60 -7.47 12.47
CA ILE A 231 7.59 -6.75 13.27
C ILE A 231 7.55 -5.27 12.84
N ALA A 232 8.72 -4.63 12.69
CA ALA A 232 8.80 -3.25 12.24
C ALA A 232 8.25 -3.08 10.82
N LEU A 233 8.58 -4.00 9.92
CA LEU A 233 8.07 -4.02 8.55
C LEU A 233 6.55 -4.19 8.50
N PHE A 234 5.99 -5.09 9.32
CA PHE A 234 4.56 -5.26 9.48
C PHE A 234 3.90 -3.95 9.92
N PHE A 235 4.44 -3.27 10.94
CA PHE A 235 3.92 -1.99 11.39
C PHE A 235 3.92 -0.93 10.28
N GLY A 236 5.04 -0.79 9.57
CA GLY A 236 5.16 0.15 8.47
C GLY A 236 4.17 -0.13 7.33
N LEU A 237 4.09 -1.38 6.88
CA LEU A 237 3.22 -1.75 5.76
C LEU A 237 1.74 -1.77 6.15
N TYR A 238 1.39 -2.27 7.33
CA TYR A 238 -0.01 -2.47 7.71
C TYR A 238 -0.67 -1.24 8.31
N ILE A 239 0.08 -0.38 9.01
CA ILE A 239 -0.46 0.85 9.61
C ILE A 239 -0.06 2.06 8.78
N VAL A 240 1.24 2.31 8.62
CA VAL A 240 1.73 3.60 8.08
C VAL A 240 1.33 3.78 6.62
N VAL A 241 1.47 2.75 5.78
CA VAL A 241 1.10 2.84 4.36
C VAL A 241 -0.38 3.20 4.15
N PRO A 242 -1.36 2.39 4.58
CA PRO A 242 -2.77 2.69 4.30
C PRO A 242 -3.25 3.98 4.95
N THR A 243 -2.75 4.33 6.14
CA THR A 243 -3.08 5.61 6.78
C THR A 243 -2.60 6.82 5.99
N MET A 244 -1.38 6.80 5.46
CA MET A 244 -0.86 7.89 4.64
C MET A 244 -1.66 8.06 3.33
N TYR A 245 -2.07 6.95 2.70
CA TYR A 245 -2.96 7.01 1.53
C TYR A 245 -4.35 7.55 1.90
N ALA A 246 -4.93 7.11 3.01
CA ALA A 246 -6.24 7.57 3.46
C ALA A 246 -6.22 9.07 3.81
N MET A 247 -5.18 9.53 4.52
CA MET A 247 -4.98 10.95 4.84
C MET A 247 -4.82 11.78 3.58
N SER A 248 -3.97 11.34 2.65
CA SER A 248 -3.81 12.06 1.39
C SER A 248 -5.09 12.08 0.55
N GLY A 249 -5.90 11.02 0.62
CA GLY A 249 -7.20 10.97 -0.04
C GLY A 249 -8.17 11.99 0.55
N LYS A 250 -8.23 12.12 1.87
CA LYS A 250 -9.05 13.15 2.53
C LYS A 250 -8.61 14.57 2.19
N VAL A 251 -7.30 14.86 2.27
CA VAL A 251 -6.77 16.17 1.92
C VAL A 251 -7.04 16.49 0.45
N PHE A 252 -6.90 15.51 -0.44
CA PHE A 252 -7.22 15.70 -1.85
C PHE A 252 -8.69 16.00 -2.07
N LEU A 253 -9.59 15.21 -1.45
CA LEU A 253 -11.03 15.42 -1.55
C LEU A 253 -11.42 16.81 -1.02
N GLU A 254 -10.90 17.22 0.13
CA GLU A 254 -11.14 18.54 0.72
C GLU A 254 -10.73 19.67 -0.23
N ILE A 255 -9.53 19.58 -0.82
CA ILE A 255 -9.04 20.56 -1.82
C ILE A 255 -9.92 20.58 -3.08
N THR A 256 -10.47 19.44 -3.49
CA THR A 256 -11.31 19.36 -4.70
C THR A 256 -12.78 19.70 -4.48
N ASP A 257 -13.30 19.48 -3.27
CA ASP A 257 -14.71 19.68 -2.92
C ASP A 257 -14.98 21.12 -2.42
N GLU A 258 -13.92 21.83 -2.00
CA GLU A 258 -13.91 23.30 -1.91
C GLU A 258 -14.13 23.91 -3.31
N THR A 259 -15.40 23.94 -3.70
CA THR A 259 -15.88 24.26 -5.05
C THR A 259 -15.70 25.73 -5.45
N GLN A 260 -14.95 26.54 -4.70
CA GLN A 260 -14.65 27.94 -5.05
C GLN A 260 -13.27 28.36 -4.52
N PRO A 261 -12.31 28.67 -5.42
CA PRO A 261 -12.05 30.08 -5.71
C PRO A 261 -11.63 30.36 -7.16
N TRP A 262 -12.19 29.65 -8.15
CA TRP A 262 -12.05 30.04 -9.57
C TRP A 262 -13.14 31.01 -10.02
N ASP A 263 -13.63 31.86 -9.12
CA ASP A 263 -13.92 33.24 -9.53
C ASP A 263 -12.57 33.82 -9.91
N CYS A 264 -12.17 33.52 -11.14
CA CYS A 264 -11.06 34.13 -11.84
C CYS A 264 -11.33 35.64 -11.90
N VAL A 265 -10.95 36.39 -10.85
CA VAL A 265 -11.09 37.85 -10.78
C VAL A 265 -10.32 38.55 -11.93
N ALA A 266 -9.50 37.81 -12.71
CA ALA A 266 -8.80 38.33 -13.88
C ALA A 266 -8.51 37.31 -15.01
N CYS A 267 -9.28 36.23 -15.16
CA CYS A 267 -9.10 35.35 -16.35
C CYS A 267 -9.88 35.91 -17.53
N ASN A 268 -9.33 36.96 -18.15
CA ASN A 268 -9.63 37.30 -19.52
C ASN A 268 -9.24 36.09 -20.40
N ASP A 269 -10.23 35.32 -20.85
CA ASP A 269 -10.41 34.49 -22.06
C ASP A 269 -9.25 33.70 -22.72
N ILE A 270 -7.99 33.86 -22.34
CA ILE A 270 -6.85 33.33 -23.10
C ILE A 270 -6.83 31.80 -23.06
N PHE A 271 -7.27 31.14 -21.99
CA PHE A 271 -7.33 29.67 -21.94
C PHE A 271 -8.69 29.07 -22.29
N HIS A 272 -9.77 29.86 -22.30
CA HIS A 272 -11.09 29.38 -22.70
C HIS A 272 -11.20 29.15 -24.21
N SER A 273 -10.39 29.84 -25.04
CA SER A 273 -10.46 29.75 -26.50
C SER A 273 -9.65 28.60 -27.12
N TYR A 274 -8.84 27.86 -26.34
CA TYR A 274 -8.00 26.78 -26.88
C TYR A 274 -8.66 25.40 -26.81
N GLY A 275 -9.93 25.28 -27.22
CA GLY A 275 -10.56 24.08 -27.82
C GLY A 275 -10.39 22.69 -27.17
N LEU A 276 -9.93 22.59 -25.92
CA LEU A 276 -9.68 21.32 -25.23
C LEU A 276 -10.88 20.88 -24.42
N ASP A 277 -11.63 21.83 -23.88
CA ASP A 277 -12.94 21.59 -23.29
C ASP A 277 -14.02 22.07 -24.28
N SER A 278 -14.96 21.20 -24.63
CA SER A 278 -16.19 21.62 -25.30
C SER A 278 -16.99 22.52 -24.36
N GLU A 279 -17.80 23.44 -24.90
CA GLU A 279 -18.58 24.48 -24.18
C GLU A 279 -19.41 24.02 -22.96
N MET A 280 -19.52 22.71 -22.68
CA MET A 280 -20.07 22.17 -21.44
C MET A 280 -18.97 21.84 -20.42
N GLY A 281 -18.53 22.83 -19.64
CA GLY A 281 -17.85 22.59 -18.36
C GLY A 281 -16.43 23.13 -18.27
N LYS A 282 -16.31 24.31 -17.68
CA LYS A 282 -15.09 25.04 -17.29
C LYS A 282 -13.90 24.13 -16.93
N GLY A 283 -12.84 24.09 -17.74
CA GLY A 283 -11.44 23.95 -17.30
C GLY A 283 -11.02 22.69 -16.52
N THR A 284 -11.85 21.65 -16.45
CA THR A 284 -11.61 20.54 -15.50
C THR A 284 -10.61 19.50 -16.01
N THR A 285 -10.43 19.33 -17.31
CA THR A 285 -9.62 18.23 -17.86
C THR A 285 -8.14 18.39 -17.52
N PHE A 286 -7.56 19.55 -17.79
CA PHE A 286 -6.17 19.85 -17.44
C PHE A 286 -5.93 19.86 -15.94
N TYR A 287 -6.88 20.41 -15.17
CA TYR A 287 -6.79 20.38 -13.72
C TYR A 287 -6.76 18.95 -13.19
N ARG A 288 -7.67 18.09 -13.65
CA ARG A 288 -7.72 16.68 -13.23
C ARG A 288 -6.48 15.90 -13.67
N ILE A 289 -5.98 16.13 -14.88
CA ILE A 289 -4.70 15.52 -15.33
C ILE A 289 -3.55 16.01 -14.44
N GLY A 290 -3.45 17.34 -14.26
CA GLY A 290 -2.42 17.99 -13.47
C GLY A 290 -2.45 17.59 -11.99
N SER A 291 -3.63 17.37 -11.42
CA SER A 291 -3.82 16.92 -10.04
C SER A 291 -3.56 15.42 -9.88
N THR A 292 -3.73 14.62 -10.92
CA THR A 292 -3.51 13.17 -10.90
C THR A 292 -2.01 12.81 -10.97
N ILE A 293 -1.20 13.59 -11.70
CA ILE A 293 0.26 13.38 -11.81
C ILE A 293 0.97 13.30 -10.44
N PRO A 294 0.82 14.27 -9.51
CA PRO A 294 1.47 14.19 -8.21
C PRO A 294 0.95 13.00 -7.39
N GLN A 295 -0.32 12.64 -7.52
CA GLN A 295 -0.88 11.47 -6.83
C GLN A 295 -0.29 10.16 -7.38
N ALA A 296 -0.06 10.08 -8.69
CA ALA A 296 0.50 8.90 -9.35
C ALA A 296 2.01 8.71 -9.11
N VAL A 297 2.78 9.79 -8.89
CA VAL A 297 4.26 9.73 -8.81
C VAL A 297 4.80 10.17 -7.47
N PHE A 298 4.33 11.30 -6.92
CA PHE A 298 4.92 11.87 -5.71
C PHE A 298 4.47 11.14 -4.45
N LEU A 299 3.17 10.87 -4.32
CA LEU A 299 2.60 10.20 -3.17
C LEU A 299 3.21 8.81 -2.90
N PRO A 300 3.31 7.86 -3.86
CA PRO A 300 3.90 6.56 -3.57
C PRO A 300 5.36 6.67 -3.11
N ASN A 301 6.14 7.60 -3.69
CA ASN A 301 7.52 7.83 -3.27
C ASN A 301 7.60 8.38 -1.84
N LEU A 302 6.73 9.33 -1.49
CA LEU A 302 6.64 9.87 -0.13
C LEU A 302 6.27 8.78 0.87
N VAL A 303 5.26 7.95 0.55
CA VAL A 303 4.83 6.84 1.41
C VAL A 303 5.95 5.82 1.61
N ILE A 304 6.71 5.49 0.56
CA ILE A 304 7.86 4.59 0.67
C ILE A 304 8.92 5.17 1.61
N ILE A 305 9.27 6.45 1.47
CA ILE A 305 10.27 7.12 2.32
C ILE A 305 9.83 7.12 3.79
N VAL A 306 8.58 7.51 4.07
CA VAL A 306 8.02 7.52 5.43
C VAL A 306 7.95 6.12 6.02
N THR A 307 7.58 5.13 5.23
CA THR A 307 7.51 3.73 5.66
C THR A 307 8.90 3.20 5.98
N VAL A 308 9.88 3.38 5.09
CA VAL A 308 11.26 2.90 5.31
C VAL A 308 11.89 3.56 6.53
N THR A 309 11.71 4.87 6.71
CA THR A 309 12.22 5.59 7.89
C THR A 309 11.56 5.10 9.18
N CYS A 310 10.23 4.88 9.17
CA CYS A 310 9.51 4.28 10.29
C CYS A 310 10.06 2.89 10.63
N VAL A 311 10.18 1.99 9.65
CA VAL A 311 10.70 0.62 9.82
C VAL A 311 12.12 0.64 10.40
N MET A 312 13.00 1.50 9.89
CA MET A 312 14.37 1.62 10.42
C MET A 312 14.40 2.14 11.85
N SER A 313 13.56 3.12 12.19
CA SER A 313 13.48 3.67 13.55
C SER A 313 12.97 2.65 14.56
N LEU A 314 11.91 1.90 14.18
CA LEU A 314 11.26 0.91 15.03
C LEU A 314 12.17 -0.31 15.21
N SER A 315 12.85 -0.75 14.15
CA SER A 315 13.86 -1.81 14.22
C SER A 315 14.99 -1.47 15.20
N LYS A 316 15.51 -0.23 15.18
CA LYS A 316 16.52 0.24 16.14
C LYS A 316 15.98 0.28 17.57
N ALA A 317 14.75 0.77 17.77
CA ALA A 317 14.12 0.81 19.09
C ALA A 317 13.93 -0.61 19.67
N LEU A 318 13.46 -1.56 18.86
CA LEU A 318 13.31 -2.96 19.26
C LEU A 318 14.63 -3.64 19.59
N ARG A 319 15.71 -3.26 18.89
CA ARG A 319 17.06 -3.75 19.20
C ARG A 319 17.56 -3.22 20.54
N ALA A 320 17.32 -1.95 20.84
CA ALA A 320 17.74 -1.33 22.11
C ALA A 320 17.04 -1.95 23.33
N ILE A 321 15.80 -2.42 23.19
CA ILE A 321 15.06 -3.11 24.27
C ILE A 321 15.52 -4.57 24.45
N ALA A 322 16.17 -5.14 23.45
CA ALA A 322 16.58 -6.55 23.45
C ALA A 322 18.01 -6.77 23.99
N VAL A 323 18.76 -5.70 24.27
CA VAL A 323 20.09 -5.71 24.91
C VAL A 323 19.92 -5.41 26.39
#